data_AF-A0A814Z6R6-F1
#
_entry.id   AF-A0A814Z6R6-F1
#
_cell.length_a   1.000
_cell.length_b   1.000
_cell.length_c   1.000
_cell.angle_alpha   90.00
_cell.angle_beta   90.00
_cell.angle_gamma   90.00
#
_symmetry.space_group_name_H-M   'P 1'
#
loop_
_entity.id
_entity.type
_entity.pdbx_description
1 polymer ?
#
loop_
_entity_poly.entity_id
_entity_poly.type
_entity_poly.pdbx_seq_one_letter_code
_entity_poly.pdbx_strand_id
1 'polypeptide(L)' 'MDVYYWGEKLPGASGSSFQVLTGQYAKDFMDVYYAGKKVQGASASSFKVLGNSSAKDSQDTCYMEEKAHNG' A
#
# COMPACT_ATOMS: atom_id res chain seq x y z
N MET A 1 13.28 1.11 11.59
CA MET A 1 14.07 1.25 10.35
C MET A 1 13.29 2.17 9.42
N ASP A 2 13.96 3.10 8.78
CA ASP A 2 13.32 3.95 7.76
C ASP A 2 13.04 3.13 6.50
N VAL A 3 11.93 3.41 5.84
CA VAL A 3 11.55 2.81 4.56
C VAL A 3 11.75 3.84 3.47
N TYR A 4 12.26 3.41 2.32
CA TYR A 4 12.48 4.25 1.16
C TYR A 4 11.82 3.63 -0.07
N TYR A 5 11.20 4.46 -0.91
CA TYR A 5 10.67 4.09 -2.22
C TYR A 5 11.31 5.00 -3.27
N TRP A 6 11.98 4.41 -4.27
CA TRP A 6 12.73 5.14 -5.30
C TRP A 6 13.71 6.19 -4.76
N GLY A 7 14.34 5.89 -3.61
CA GLY A 7 15.30 6.80 -2.97
C GLY A 7 14.67 7.87 -2.09
N GLU A 8 13.35 8.02 -2.08
CA GLU A 8 12.63 8.94 -1.18
C GLU A 8 12.17 8.22 0.08
N LYS A 9 12.32 8.87 1.23
CA LYS A 9 11.86 8.33 2.52
C LYS A 9 10.33 8.29 2.53
N LEU A 10 9.74 7.15 2.89
CA LEU A 10 8.31 7.02 3.14
C LEU A 10 7.98 7.50 4.57
N PRO A 11 7.37 8.68 4.74
CA PRO A 11 7.05 9.19 6.07
C PRO A 11 5.97 8.32 6.74
N GLY A 12 6.19 7.98 8.00
CA GLY A 12 5.26 7.21 8.82
C GLY A 12 5.31 5.69 8.61
N ALA A 13 6.05 5.20 7.61
CA ALA A 13 6.19 3.77 7.37
C ALA A 13 7.05 3.09 8.45
N SER A 14 6.51 2.01 9.01
CA SER A 14 7.18 1.20 10.00
C SER A 14 7.99 0.09 9.34
N GLY A 15 9.29 0.33 9.15
CA GLY A 15 10.20 -0.62 8.52
C GLY A 15 10.31 -1.98 9.22
N SER A 16 9.95 -2.09 10.51
CA SER A 16 9.93 -3.36 11.23
C SER A 16 8.82 -4.32 10.78
N SER A 17 7.77 -3.79 10.15
CA SER A 17 6.62 -4.56 9.66
C SER A 17 6.37 -4.35 8.16
N PHE A 18 7.25 -3.62 7.49
CA PHE A 18 7.04 -3.24 6.09
C PHE A 18 7.19 -4.46 5.18
N GLN A 19 6.17 -4.68 4.36
CA GLN A 19 6.07 -5.80 3.44
C GLN A 19 5.70 -5.27 2.06
N VAL A 20 6.56 -5.55 1.08
CA VAL A 20 6.25 -5.33 -0.33
C VAL A 20 5.31 -6.45 -0.79
N LEU A 21 4.15 -6.08 -1.32
CA LEU A 21 3.14 -7.02 -1.81
C LEU A 21 3.27 -7.21 -3.33
N THR A 22 3.49 -6.10 -4.06
CA THR A 22 3.82 -6.09 -5.51
C THR A 22 4.84 -4.99 -5.81
N GLY A 23 5.23 -4.84 -7.08
CA GLY A 23 6.11 -3.75 -7.51
C GLY A 23 5.60 -2.34 -7.18
N GLN A 24 4.29 -2.16 -6.95
CA GLN A 24 3.69 -0.88 -6.59
C GLN A 24 3.00 -0.88 -5.22
N TYR A 25 2.49 -2.03 -4.75
CA TYR A 25 1.81 -2.12 -3.45
C TYR A 25 2.75 -2.59 -2.36
N ALA A 26 2.69 -1.92 -1.21
CA ALA A 26 3.32 -2.35 0.02
C ALA A 26 2.39 -2.06 1.21
N LYS A 27 2.67 -2.65 2.36
CA LYS A 27 1.98 -2.33 3.61
C LYS A 27 2.91 -2.43 4.79
N ASP A 28 2.56 -1.80 5.89
CA ASP A 28 3.09 -2.14 7.20
C ASP A 28 1.97 -2.63 8.12
N PHE A 29 2.20 -2.66 9.43
CA PHE A 29 1.20 -3.10 10.41
C PHE A 29 -0.06 -2.21 10.45
N MET A 30 0.08 -0.91 10.13
CA MET A 30 -0.98 0.09 10.26
C MET A 30 -1.54 0.52 8.92
N ASP A 31 -0.67 0.65 7.91
CA ASP A 31 -0.95 1.40 6.70
C ASP A 31 -0.66 0.60 5.43
N VAL A 32 -1.36 0.95 4.36
CA VAL A 32 -1.12 0.44 3.00
C VAL A 32 -0.55 1.56 2.16
N TYR A 33 0.37 1.22 1.27
CA TYR A 33 1.06 2.12 0.36
C TYR A 33 0.93 1.66 -1.08
N TYR A 34 0.73 2.61 -1.99
CA TYR A 34 0.73 2.41 -3.43
C TYR A 34 1.65 3.43 -4.09
N ALA A 35 2.64 2.96 -4.86
CA ALA A 35 3.63 3.78 -5.55
C ALA A 35 4.28 4.84 -4.62
N GLY A 36 4.57 4.44 -3.38
CA GLY A 36 5.17 5.30 -2.35
C GLY A 36 4.21 6.25 -1.61
N LYS A 37 2.90 6.23 -1.91
CA LYS A 37 1.88 7.04 -1.23
C LYS A 37 1.01 6.19 -0.31
N LYS A 38 0.67 6.71 0.87
CA LYS A 38 -0.28 6.06 1.79
C LYS A 38 -1.69 6.05 1.16
N VAL A 39 -2.31 4.89 1.12
CA VAL A 39 -3.69 4.69 0.69
C VAL A 39 -4.62 4.98 1.87
N GLN A 40 -5.33 6.11 1.82
CA GLN A 40 -6.26 6.50 2.88
C GLN A 40 -7.48 5.56 2.90
N GLY A 41 -7.91 5.17 4.10
CA GLY A 41 -9.06 4.29 4.31
C GLY A 41 -8.77 2.79 4.13
N ALA A 42 -7.60 2.40 3.60
CA ALA A 42 -7.25 1.00 3.43
C ALA A 42 -6.92 0.34 4.77
N SER A 43 -7.49 -0.84 5.00
CA SER A 43 -7.22 -1.65 6.19
C SER A 43 -6.05 -2.60 5.97
N ALA A 44 -4.87 -2.27 6.48
CA ALA A 44 -3.64 -3.07 6.31
C ALA A 44 -3.76 -4.53 6.79
N SER A 45 -4.57 -4.77 7.83
CA SER A 45 -4.83 -6.09 8.39
C SER A 45 -5.62 -7.00 7.43
N SER A 46 -6.47 -6.40 6.59
CA SER A 46 -7.32 -7.12 5.63
C SER A 46 -6.85 -7.01 4.18
N PHE A 47 -5.87 -6.16 3.91
CA PHE A 47 -5.41 -5.85 2.56
C PHE A 47 -4.77 -7.07 1.89
N LYS A 48 -5.37 -7.49 0.76
CA LYS A 48 -4.88 -8.59 -0.08
C LYS A 48 -4.78 -8.12 -1.52
N VAL A 49 -3.62 -8.35 -2.11
CA VAL A 49 -3.42 -8.20 -3.54
C VAL A 49 -4.02 -9.43 -4.23
N LEU A 50 -4.92 -9.21 -5.20
CA LEU A 50 -5.61 -10.27 -5.95
C LEU A 50 -4.94 -10.56 -7.31
N GLY A 51 -3.99 -9.72 -7.75
CA GLY A 51 -3.19 -9.88 -8.97
C GLY A 51 -2.25 -8.69 -9.19
N ASN A 52 -1.53 -8.66 -10.33
CA ASN A 52 -0.53 -7.61 -10.60
C ASN A 52 -1.09 -6.18 -10.60
N SER A 53 -2.39 -6.00 -10.89
CA SER A 53 -3.03 -4.69 -11.07
C SER A 53 -4.25 -4.45 -10.16
N SER A 54 -4.57 -5.36 -9.23
CA SER A 54 -5.76 -5.24 -8.39
C SER A 54 -5.53 -5.72 -6.97
N ALA A 55 -5.95 -4.90 -6.01
CA ALA A 55 -5.96 -5.24 -4.60
C ALA A 55 -7.34 -4.96 -3.99
N LYS A 56 -7.71 -5.75 -2.98
CA LYS A 56 -8.98 -5.65 -2.27
C LYS A 56 -8.72 -5.67 -0.77
N ASP A 57 -9.46 -4.85 -0.05
CA ASP A 57 -9.53 -4.91 1.42
C ASP A 57 -10.93 -5.38 1.87
N SER A 58 -11.10 -5.72 3.15
CA SER A 58 -12.37 -6.26 3.67
C SER A 58 -13.58 -5.35 3.50
N GLN A 59 -13.39 -4.07 3.17
CA GLN A 59 -14.47 -3.10 2.90
C GLN A 59 -14.96 -3.13 1.44
N ASP A 60 -14.72 -4.21 0.69
CA ASP A 60 -15.20 -4.41 -0.69
C ASP A 60 -14.69 -3.36 -1.70
N THR A 61 -13.67 -2.60 -1.32
CA THR A 61 -13.07 -1.57 -2.17
C THR A 61 -12.01 -2.20 -3.07
N CYS A 62 -12.28 -2.19 -4.38
CA CYS A 62 -11.33 -2.63 -5.40
C CYS A 62 -10.41 -1.46 -5.76
N TYR A 63 -9.13 -1.55 -5.39
CA TYR A 63 -8.09 -0.62 -5.80
C TYR A 63 -7.50 -1.17 -7.11
N MET A 64 -7.80 -0.47 -8.20
CA MET A 64 -7.22 -0.73 -9.52
C MET A 64 -6.27 0.41 -9.88
N GLU A 65 -5.30 0.15 -10.75
CA GLU A 65 -4.30 1.13 -11.22
C GLU A 65 -4.93 2.48 -11.65
N GLU A 66 -6.16 2.46 -12.19
CA GLU A 66 -6.90 3.67 -12.59
C GLU A 66 -7.39 4.54 -11.42
N LYS A 67 -7.62 3.99 -10.22
CA LYS A 67 -8.20 4.75 -9.09
C LYS A 67 -7.17 5.44 -8.20
N ALA A 68 -5.89 5.13 -8.36
CA ALA A 68 -4.83 5.81 -7.61
C ALA A 68 -4.45 7.19 -8.19
N HIS A 69 -5.04 7.59 -9.32
CA HIS A 69 -4.75 8.85 -10.00
C HIS A 69 -5.76 9.97 -9.71
N ASN A 70 -6.78 9.76 -8.86
CA ASN A 70 -7.72 10.85 -8.55
C ASN A 70 -8.20 10.82 -7.10
N GLY A 71 -7.68 11.76 -6.31
CA GLY A 71 -7.97 11.98 -4.89
C GLY A 71 -7.04 13.01 -4.30
#